data_AF-A0A3D3WXX3-F1
#
_entry.id   AF-A0A3D3WXX3-F1
#
_cell.length_a   1.000
_cell.length_b   1.000
_cell.length_c   1.000
_cell.angle_alpha   90.00
_cell.angle_beta   90.00
_cell.angle_gamma   90.00
#
_symmetry.space_group_name_H-M   'P 1'
#
loop_
_entity.id
_entity.type
_entity.pdbx_description
1 polymer ?
#
loop_
_entity_poly.entity_id
_entity_poly.type
_entity_poly.pdbx_seq_one_letter_code
_entity_poly.pdbx_strand_id
1 'polypeptide(L)' 'GELADDISRYLETDYMSARDRVKLFRLAWDTCCSAFGSRQILYERFFQGDRNRNVVLMNTRYDKEPMSQWVQDFLERE' A
#
# COMPACT_ATOMS: atom_id res chain seq x y z
N GLY A 1 -1.99 29.91 22.79
CA GLY A 1 -3.39 29.74 23.24
C GLY A 1 -3.37 29.12 24.62
N GLU A 2 -4.49 29.11 25.32
CA GLU A 2 -4.54 28.69 26.73
C GLU A 2 -4.02 27.25 26.98
N LEU A 3 -4.10 26.36 25.98
CA LEU A 3 -3.62 24.96 26.05
C LEU A 3 -2.17 24.74 25.58
N ALA A 4 -1.43 25.81 25.23
CA ALA A 4 -0.11 25.64 24.58
C ALA A 4 0.93 24.96 25.49
N ASP A 5 0.92 25.30 26.78
CA ASP A 5 1.87 24.76 27.75
C ASP A 5 1.57 23.28 28.04
N ASP A 6 0.29 22.92 28.16
CA ASP A 6 -0.15 21.54 28.31
C ASP A 6 0.24 20.69 27.10
N ILE A 7 -0.01 21.19 25.88
CA ILE A 7 0.39 20.49 24.64
C ILE A 7 1.90 20.28 24.60
N SER A 8 2.68 21.29 24.99
CA SER A 8 4.14 21.19 25.00
C SER A 8 4.61 20.13 25.99
N ARG A 9 4.04 20.10 27.20
CA ARG A 9 4.41 19.17 28.26
C ARG A 9 3.94 17.74 28.02
N TYR A 10 2.73 17.53 27.52
CA TYR A 10 2.13 16.19 27.42
C TYR A 10 2.40 15.48 26.10
N LEU A 11 2.80 16.20 25.05
CA LEU A 11 3.11 15.58 23.76
C LEU A 11 4.61 15.44 23.48
N GLU A 12 5.50 15.97 24.31
CA GLU A 12 6.94 15.70 24.19
C GLU A 12 7.30 14.27 24.63
N THR A 13 8.52 13.86 24.30
CA THR A 13 9.14 12.62 24.76
C THR A 13 10.59 12.89 25.16
N ASP A 14 11.24 11.92 25.79
CA ASP A 14 12.66 12.00 26.20
C ASP A 14 13.62 12.37 25.05
N TYR A 15 13.21 12.17 23.80
CA TYR A 15 14.03 12.38 22.61
C TYR A 15 13.44 13.36 21.59
N MET A 16 12.25 13.94 21.82
CA MET A 16 11.58 14.78 20.81
C MET A 16 10.64 15.80 21.43
N SER A 17 10.70 17.05 20.95
CA SER A 17 9.75 18.09 21.36
C SER A 17 8.33 17.75 20.91
N ALA A 18 7.33 18.24 21.67
CA ALA A 18 5.92 18.14 21.28
C ALA A 18 5.66 18.65 19.85
N ARG A 19 6.31 19.75 19.47
CA ARG A 19 6.15 20.37 18.15
C ARG A 19 6.65 19.45 17.03
N ASP A 20 7.83 18.86 17.19
CA ASP A 20 8.41 17.97 16.19
C ASP A 20 7.59 16.69 16.08
N ARG A 21 7.12 16.17 17.21
CA ARG A 21 6.25 15.00 17.26
C ARG A 21 4.91 15.26 16.55
N VAL A 22 4.25 16.38 16.82
CA VAL A 22 3.01 16.77 16.13
C VAL A 22 3.24 16.94 14.63
N LYS A 23 4.36 17.55 14.22
CA LYS A 23 4.72 17.70 12.82
C LYS A 23 4.87 16.34 12.12
N LEU A 24 5.53 15.38 12.77
CA LEU A 24 5.69 14.01 12.26
C LEU A 24 4.34 13.29 12.14
N PHE A 25 3.51 13.33 13.18
CA PHE A 25 2.20 12.68 13.15
C PHE A 25 1.25 13.33 12.16
N ARG A 26 1.36 14.65 11.94
CA ARG A 26 0.54 15.32 10.93
C ARG A 26 0.93 14.89 9.52
N LEU A 27 2.22 14.75 9.24
CA LEU A 27 2.69 14.17 7.98
C LEU A 27 2.16 12.75 7.80
N ALA A 28 2.27 11.91 8.83
CA ALA A 28 1.74 10.54 8.78
C ALA A 28 0.22 10.52 8.51
N TRP A 29 -0.55 11.38 9.20
CA TRP A 29 -1.98 11.52 8.99
C TRP A 29 -2.31 11.91 7.54
N ASP A 30 -1.59 12.88 6.98
CA ASP A 30 -1.83 13.35 5.63
C ASP A 30 -1.54 12.26 4.58
N THR A 31 -0.57 11.36 4.84
CA THR A 31 -0.23 10.27 3.92
C THR A 31 -1.13 9.04 4.04
N CYS A 32 -1.68 8.72 5.22
CA CYS A 32 -2.42 7.46 5.42
C CYS A 32 -3.90 7.59 5.82
N CYS A 33 -4.31 8.67 6.50
CA CYS A 33 -5.65 8.78 7.09
C CYS A 33 -6.49 9.92 6.50
N SER A 34 -5.86 10.91 5.86
CA SER A 34 -6.56 12.03 5.26
C SER A 34 -7.35 11.61 4.01
N ALA A 35 -8.25 12.49 3.54
CA ALA A 35 -8.91 12.31 2.25
C ALA A 35 -7.91 12.26 1.08
N PHE A 36 -6.78 12.98 1.20
CA PHE A 36 -5.70 12.91 0.22
C PHE A 36 -5.04 11.53 0.22
N GLY A 37 -4.61 11.03 1.38
CA GLY A 37 -4.02 9.69 1.51
C GLY A 37 -4.98 8.58 1.06
N SER A 38 -6.24 8.67 1.47
CA SER A 38 -7.30 7.74 1.04
C SER A 38 -7.49 7.73 -0.49
N ARG A 39 -7.43 8.91 -1.13
CA ARG A 39 -7.49 9.01 -2.60
C ARG A 39 -6.26 8.38 -3.26
N GLN A 40 -5.06 8.56 -2.70
CA GLN A 40 -3.85 7.91 -3.22
C GLN A 40 -3.97 6.39 -3.17
N ILE A 41 -4.55 5.81 -2.11
CA ILE A 41 -4.81 4.37 -2.03
C ILE A 41 -5.73 3.90 -3.16
N LEU A 42 -6.83 4.62 -3.41
CA LEU A 42 -7.75 4.28 -4.50
C LEU A 42 -7.09 4.43 -5.87
N TYR A 43 -6.27 5.47 -6.04
CA TYR A 43 -5.51 5.67 -7.27
C TYR A 43 -4.57 4.48 -7.51
N GLU A 44 -3.68 4.14 -6.59
CA GLU A 44 -2.72 3.04 -6.78
C GLU A 44 -3.42 1.69 -6.98
N ARG A 45 -4.57 1.46 -6.32
CA ARG A 45 -5.34 0.22 -6.49
C ARG A 45 -5.92 0.06 -7.89
N PHE A 46 -6.25 1.16 -8.57
CA PHE A 46 -6.98 1.12 -9.85
C PHE A 46 -6.31 1.88 -11.00
N PHE A 47 -5.11 2.42 -10.79
CA PHE A 47 -4.38 3.19 -11.80
C PHE A 47 -4.14 2.38 -13.07
N GLN A 48 -3.85 1.09 -12.92
CA GLN A 48 -3.68 0.15 -14.03
C GLN A 48 -4.93 -0.71 -14.28
N GLY A 49 -6.10 -0.24 -13.85
CA GLY A 49 -7.36 -0.98 -13.94
C GLY A 49 -7.60 -1.93 -12.78
N ASP A 50 -8.69 -2.69 -12.88
CA ASP A 50 -9.12 -3.63 -11.84
C ASP A 50 -8.18 -4.84 -11.75
N ARG A 51 -7.81 -5.21 -10.52
CA ARG A 51 -6.92 -6.35 -10.23
C ARG A 51 -7.46 -7.66 -10.81
N ASN A 52 -8.75 -7.95 -10.65
CA ASN A 52 -9.30 -9.22 -11.11
C ASN A 52 -9.28 -9.30 -12.64
N ARG A 53 -9.62 -8.19 -13.31
CA ARG A 53 -9.49 -8.06 -14.77
C ARG A 53 -8.05 -8.27 -15.22
N ASN A 54 -7.08 -7.68 -14.54
CA ASN A 54 -5.66 -7.82 -14.88
C ASN A 54 -5.17 -9.27 -14.71
N VAL A 55 -5.59 -9.97 -13.66
CA VAL A 55 -5.27 -11.40 -13.46
C VAL A 55 -5.83 -12.26 -14.59
N VAL A 56 -7.11 -12.06 -14.95
CA VAL A 56 -7.72 -12.78 -16.07
C VAL A 56 -6.98 -12.48 -17.37
N LEU A 57 -6.71 -11.19 -17.65
CA LEU A 57 -5.99 -10.78 -18.86
C LEU A 57 -4.61 -11.43 -18.95
N MET A 58 -3.87 -11.46 -17.84
CA MET A 58 -2.56 -12.09 -17.76
C MET A 58 -2.65 -13.60 -18.04
N ASN A 59 -3.58 -14.30 -17.39
CA ASN A 59 -3.78 -15.73 -17.59
C ASN A 59 -4.25 -16.11 -19.01
N THR A 60 -5.07 -15.26 -19.63
CA THR A 60 -5.56 -15.50 -20.99
C THR A 60 -4.52 -15.18 -22.06
N ARG A 61 -3.66 -14.17 -21.83
CA ARG A 61 -2.62 -13.78 -22.79
C ARG A 61 -1.32 -14.56 -22.66
N TYR A 62 -1.04 -15.11 -21.48
CA TYR A 62 0.16 -15.91 -21.26
C TYR A 62 0.02 -17.26 -21.96
N ASP A 63 1.01 -17.62 -22.78
CA ASP A 63 1.08 -18.92 -23.41
C ASP A 63 1.41 -19.98 -22.36
N LYS A 64 0.49 -20.95 -22.21
CA LYS A 64 0.58 -22.04 -21.23
C LYS A 64 0.98 -23.36 -21.89
N GLU A 65 1.02 -23.42 -23.22
CA GLU A 65 1.32 -24.65 -23.96
C GLU A 65 2.66 -25.25 -23.56
N PRO A 66 3.76 -24.48 -23.36
CA PRO A 66 5.04 -25.08 -22.97
C PRO A 66 4.95 -25.83 -21.62
N MET A 67 4.24 -25.28 -20.64
CA MET A 67 4.10 -25.88 -19.32
C MET A 67 3.12 -27.06 -19.34
N SER A 68 2.06 -26.97 -20.13
CA SER A 68 1.17 -28.09 -20.41
C SER A 68 1.92 -29.25 -21.06
N GLN A 69 2.77 -28.97 -22.06
CA GLN A 69 3.60 -29.98 -22.72
C GLN A 69 4.57 -30.63 -21.74
N TRP A 70 5.21 -29.88 -20.84
CA TRP A 70 6.08 -30.48 -19.83
C TRP A 70 5.36 -31.47 -18.91
N VAL A 71 4.10 -31.18 -18.56
CA VAL A 71 3.27 -32.10 -17.78
C VAL A 71 2.94 -33.34 -18.61
N GLN A 72 2.57 -33.19 -19.88
CA GLN A 72 2.32 -34.34 -20.77
C GLN A 72 3.57 -35.20 -20.93
N ASP A 73 4.71 -34.59 -21.26
CA ASP A 73 6.01 -35.27 -21.38
C ASP A 73 6.39 -36.00 -20.09
N PHE A 74 6.01 -35.49 -18.93
CA PHE A 74 6.24 -36.14 -17.65
C PHE A 74 5.31 -37.33 -17.43
N LEU A 75 4.03 -37.21 -17.80
CA LEU A 75 3.05 -38.29 -17.68
C LEU A 75 3.31 -39.43 -18.67
N GLU A 76 3.94 -39.14 -19.80
CA GLU A 76 4.33 -40.11 -20.84
C GLU A 76 5.71 -40.74 -20.58
N ARG A 77 6.42 -40.32 -19.52
CA ARG A 77 7.64 -41.01 -19.06
C ARG A 77 7.22 -42.29 -18.31
N GLU A 78 7.22 -43.38 -19.07
CA GLU A 78 6.79 -44.78 -18.81
C GLU A 78 5.39 -45.14 -19.32
#